data_AF-A0A2M9LPG0-F1
#
_entry.id   AF-A0A2M9LPG0-F1
#
_cell.length_a   1.000
_cell.length_b   1.000
_cell.length_c   1.000
_cell.angle_alpha   90.00
_cell.angle_beta   90.00
_cell.angle_gamma   90.00
#
_symmetry.space_group_name_H-M   'P 1'
#
loop_
_entity.id
_entity.type
_entity.pdbx_description
1 polymer ?
#
loop_
_entity_poly.entity_id
_entity_poly.type
_entity_poly.pdbx_seq_one_letter_code
_entity_poly.pdbx_strand_id
1 'polypeptide(L)'
;MRAAVLTVAFAAAVSSVVPASSGAWAAAPSSDRTSQESSGPGAVGQRAAVDGDLAVIGLTTGQRLVEFRAGEPSRPWQLGKVSGLKKDTRLVGIDFRVQNTKLYGVGDKGVTGAAYTNNDLNAETSTSLFDIDTTNDRVSLQSPANSGTLAPTGNLGVNAGPNAGFDIYFSHRARTNHSFAALSVNGAYRFYDVNILTGQAVGVGAFPKAHQVTDVALPLNQS
;
A
#
# COMPACT_ATOMS: atom_id res chain seq x y z
N MET A 1 -28.46 14.02 6.43
CA MET A 1 -27.58 12.89 6.80
C MET A 1 -27.70 11.85 5.70
N ARG A 2 -26.65 11.60 4.91
CA ARG A 2 -26.67 10.57 3.86
C ARG A 2 -25.79 9.41 4.32
N ALA A 3 -26.42 8.33 4.78
CA ALA A 3 -25.72 7.07 4.99
C ALA A 3 -25.43 6.48 3.60
N ALA A 4 -24.16 6.48 3.21
CA ALA A 4 -23.72 5.77 2.01
C ALA A 4 -23.51 4.30 2.37
N VAL A 5 -24.33 3.41 1.82
CA VAL A 5 -24.08 1.97 1.84
C VAL A 5 -23.04 1.70 0.75
N LEU A 6 -21.78 1.52 1.15
CA LEU A 6 -20.72 1.14 0.21
C LEU A 6 -20.71 -0.39 0.09
N THR A 7 -21.35 -0.90 -0.96
CA THR A 7 -21.29 -2.32 -1.32
C THR A 7 -19.91 -2.59 -1.92
N VAL A 8 -19.04 -3.25 -1.16
CA VAL A 8 -17.75 -3.73 -1.65
C VAL A 8 -18.00 -4.99 -2.49
N ALA A 9 -17.64 -4.94 -3.77
CA ALA A 9 -17.74 -6.10 -4.66
C ALA A 9 -16.64 -7.11 -4.31
N PHE A 10 -16.99 -8.39 -4.25
CA PHE A 10 -16.03 -9.49 -4.10
C PHE A 10 -15.43 -9.82 -5.48
N ALA A 11 -14.11 -9.84 -5.58
CA ALA A 11 -13.42 -10.42 -6.72
C ALA A 11 -12.98 -11.85 -6.38
N ALA A 12 -13.38 -12.81 -7.21
CA ALA A 12 -12.66 -14.07 -7.30
C ALA A 12 -11.27 -13.77 -7.89
N ALA A 13 -10.22 -14.34 -7.29
CA ALA A 13 -8.88 -14.26 -7.87
C ALA A 13 -8.90 -14.91 -9.26
N VAL A 14 -8.88 -14.10 -10.32
CA VAL A 14 -8.57 -14.57 -11.66
C VAL A 14 -7.06 -14.67 -11.76
N SER A 15 -6.55 -15.90 -11.67
CA SER A 15 -5.16 -16.22 -12.01
C SER A 15 -5.04 -16.14 -13.53
N SER A 16 -4.63 -14.99 -14.07
CA SER A 16 -4.14 -14.92 -15.44
C SER A 16 -2.62 -14.99 -15.40
N VAL A 17 -2.10 -16.18 -15.70
CA VAL A 17 -0.68 -16.43 -15.98
C VAL A 17 -0.29 -15.57 -17.18
N VAL A 18 0.63 -14.62 -16.99
CA VAL A 18 1.41 -14.04 -18.09
C VAL A 18 2.79 -14.68 -18.02
N PRO A 19 3.21 -15.46 -19.03
CA PRO A 19 4.56 -16.02 -19.04
C PRO A 19 5.58 -14.90 -19.24
N ALA A 20 6.52 -14.74 -18.32
CA ALA A 20 7.70 -13.91 -18.53
C ALA A 20 8.59 -14.60 -19.58
N SER A 21 8.75 -13.99 -20.75
CA SER A 21 9.74 -14.43 -21.73
C SER A 21 11.13 -14.03 -21.26
N SER A 22 12.01 -15.03 -21.11
CA SER A 22 13.42 -14.88 -20.80
C SER A 22 14.16 -14.22 -21.96
N GLY A 23 14.81 -13.08 -21.71
CA GLY A 23 15.80 -12.49 -22.61
C GLY A 23 16.98 -11.97 -21.81
N ALA A 24 18.09 -12.70 -21.84
CA ALA A 24 19.38 -12.25 -21.35
C ALA A 24 20.31 -12.01 -22.55
N TRP A 25 20.92 -10.82 -22.66
CA TRP A 25 22.37 -10.63 -22.88
C TRP A 25 22.79 -9.14 -22.85
N ALA A 26 24.05 -8.96 -22.49
CA ALA A 26 24.77 -7.77 -22.03
C ALA A 26 25.02 -6.65 -23.06
N ALA A 27 25.24 -5.41 -22.58
CA ALA A 27 26.54 -4.69 -22.63
C ALA A 27 26.41 -3.21 -22.17
N ALA A 28 27.38 -2.74 -21.38
CA ALA A 28 27.61 -1.35 -20.95
C ALA A 28 28.50 -0.59 -21.98
N PRO A 29 29.05 0.62 -21.70
CA PRO A 29 28.53 1.85 -21.09
C PRO A 29 28.58 3.05 -22.07
N SER A 30 28.00 4.20 -21.73
CA SER A 30 28.48 5.49 -22.25
C SER A 30 28.45 6.56 -21.18
N SER A 31 29.60 7.19 -21.00
CA SER A 31 29.85 8.28 -20.08
C SER A 31 29.53 9.64 -20.72
N ASP A 32 29.15 10.55 -19.83
CA ASP A 32 29.46 11.98 -19.84
C ASP A 32 28.41 12.96 -20.40
N ARG A 33 27.69 13.63 -19.48
CA ARG A 33 27.94 15.05 -19.14
C ARG A 33 27.08 15.53 -17.95
N THR A 34 27.79 15.92 -16.90
CA THR A 34 27.54 17.04 -15.97
C THR A 34 26.56 18.12 -16.49
N SER A 35 25.70 18.80 -15.73
CA SER A 35 25.61 19.09 -14.29
C SER A 35 24.36 19.98 -14.08
N GLN A 36 23.60 19.79 -12.99
CA GLN A 36 23.38 20.80 -11.95
C GLN A 36 22.32 20.32 -10.96
N GLU A 37 22.81 19.96 -9.78
CA GLU A 37 22.02 19.97 -8.55
C GLU A 37 21.51 21.39 -8.29
N SER A 38 20.22 21.50 -8.00
CA SER A 38 19.70 22.59 -7.17
C SER A 38 18.90 21.97 -6.03
N SER A 39 19.62 21.43 -5.05
CA SER A 39 19.09 20.96 -3.77
C SER A 39 18.73 22.18 -2.91
N GLY A 40 17.62 22.83 -3.24
CA GLY A 40 17.01 23.84 -2.38
C GLY A 40 16.18 23.16 -1.27
N PRO A 41 16.03 23.78 -0.08
CA PRO A 41 15.23 23.24 1.03
C PRO A 41 13.71 23.11 0.72
N GLY A 42 13.26 23.51 -0.47
CA GLY A 42 11.85 23.45 -0.90
C GLY A 42 11.36 22.07 -1.35
N ALA A 43 12.22 21.20 -1.89
CA ALA A 43 11.78 19.94 -2.50
C ALA A 43 11.33 18.89 -1.47
N VAL A 44 11.99 18.82 -0.31
CA VAL A 44 11.62 17.90 0.78
C VAL A 44 10.32 18.36 1.44
N GLY A 45 10.14 19.68 1.61
CA GLY A 45 8.91 20.26 2.17
C GLY A 45 7.70 20.10 1.26
N GLN A 46 7.88 20.22 -0.07
CA GLN A 46 6.81 19.98 -1.04
C GLN A 46 6.43 18.52 -1.15
N ARG A 47 7.39 17.59 -1.14
CA ARG A 47 7.09 16.14 -1.21
C ARG A 47 6.33 15.68 0.04
N ALA A 48 6.78 16.05 1.23
CA ALA A 48 6.08 15.71 2.48
C ALA A 48 4.67 16.33 2.56
N ALA A 49 4.48 17.54 2.02
CA ALA A 49 3.16 18.18 1.96
C ALA A 49 2.22 17.47 0.95
N VAL A 50 2.71 17.15 -0.26
CA VAL A 50 1.93 16.44 -1.28
C VAL A 50 1.55 15.04 -0.81
N ASP A 51 2.50 14.34 -0.20
CA ASP A 51 2.27 12.99 0.33
C ASP A 51 1.32 13.03 1.53
N GLY A 52 1.39 14.09 2.34
CA GLY A 52 0.47 14.33 3.45
C GLY A 52 -0.98 14.54 3.03
N ASP A 53 -1.21 15.12 1.86
CA ASP A 53 -2.54 15.39 1.32
C ASP A 53 -3.21 14.18 0.66
N LEU A 54 -2.49 13.07 0.45
CA LEU A 54 -3.05 11.85 -0.10
C LEU A 54 -4.19 11.33 0.79
N ALA A 55 -5.35 11.07 0.17
CA ALA A 55 -6.42 10.32 0.78
C ALA A 55 -6.03 8.84 0.88
N VAL A 56 -6.35 8.24 2.02
CA VAL A 56 -6.12 6.83 2.32
C VAL A 56 -7.40 6.24 2.87
N ILE A 57 -7.83 5.11 2.32
CA ILE A 57 -8.93 4.33 2.87
C ILE A 57 -8.35 3.33 3.86
N GLY A 58 -8.91 3.29 5.07
CA GLY A 58 -8.54 2.33 6.10
C GLY A 58 -9.65 1.32 6.38
N LEU A 59 -9.31 0.04 6.49
CA LEU A 59 -10.14 -0.98 7.11
C LEU A 59 -9.80 -1.05 8.61
N THR A 60 -10.79 -0.89 9.46
CA THR A 60 -10.59 -0.93 10.92
C THR A 60 -10.87 -2.31 11.52
N THR A 61 -10.25 -2.59 12.68
CA THR A 61 -10.54 -3.76 13.53
C THR A 61 -12.02 -3.95 13.83
N GLY A 62 -12.81 -2.87 13.87
CA GLY A 62 -14.26 -2.89 14.07
C GLY A 62 -15.09 -3.16 12.80
N GLN A 63 -14.47 -3.65 11.72
CA GLN A 63 -15.09 -3.86 10.41
C GLN A 63 -15.80 -2.62 9.86
N ARG A 64 -15.11 -1.48 9.91
CA ARG A 64 -15.56 -0.21 9.33
C ARG A 64 -14.52 0.33 8.36
N LEU A 65 -14.99 0.97 7.30
CA LEU A 65 -14.17 1.78 6.41
C LEU A 65 -14.08 3.21 6.94
N VAL A 66 -12.87 3.74 6.89
CA VAL A 66 -12.55 5.14 7.19
C VAL A 66 -11.76 5.73 6.02
N GLU A 67 -11.79 7.05 5.90
CA GLU A 67 -10.91 7.82 5.03
C GLU A 67 -10.10 8.78 5.90
N PHE A 68 -8.81 8.95 5.63
CA PHE A 68 -7.98 9.95 6.29
C PHE A 68 -6.96 10.53 5.32
N ARG A 69 -6.40 11.69 5.65
CA ARG A 69 -5.23 12.23 4.96
C ARG A 69 -3.99 11.54 5.48
N ALA A 70 -3.08 11.12 4.60
CA ALA A 70 -1.87 10.40 4.96
C ALA A 70 -1.04 11.15 6.03
N GLY A 71 -1.01 12.49 5.98
CA GLY A 71 -0.35 13.34 6.99
C GLY A 71 -1.13 13.54 8.29
N GLU A 72 -2.42 13.16 8.34
CA GLU A 72 -3.30 13.30 9.51
C GLU A 72 -4.06 12.00 9.86
N PRO A 73 -3.37 10.87 10.11
CA PRO A 73 -4.02 9.57 10.40
C PRO A 73 -4.82 9.57 11.71
N SER A 74 -4.64 10.59 12.56
CA SER A 74 -5.38 10.76 13.82
C SER A 74 -6.81 11.31 13.63
N ARG A 75 -7.18 11.74 12.42
CA ARG A 75 -8.49 12.35 12.12
C ARG A 75 -9.27 11.62 11.02
N PRO A 76 -9.52 10.30 11.16
CA PRO A 76 -10.28 9.56 10.17
C PRO A 76 -11.74 10.01 10.10
N TRP A 77 -12.21 10.23 8.88
CA TRP A 77 -13.63 10.34 8.54
C TRP A 77 -14.23 8.95 8.39
N GLN A 78 -15.34 8.68 9.08
CA GLN A 78 -15.97 7.37 9.04
C GLN A 78 -16.85 7.23 7.80
N LEU A 79 -16.55 6.27 6.93
CA LEU A 79 -17.34 6.00 5.73
C LEU A 79 -18.52 5.07 6.02
N GLY A 80 -18.32 4.07 6.87
CA GLY A 80 -19.41 3.17 7.28
C GLY A 80 -18.94 1.82 7.80
N LYS A 81 -19.89 1.01 8.27
CA LYS A 81 -19.64 -0.39 8.67
C LYS A 81 -19.69 -1.30 7.44
N VAL A 82 -18.73 -2.21 7.33
CA VAL A 82 -18.76 -3.29 6.35
C VAL A 82 -19.91 -4.23 6.68
N SER A 83 -20.74 -4.51 5.68
CA SER A 83 -21.92 -5.38 5.80
C SER A 83 -22.22 -6.05 4.46
N GLY A 84 -23.18 -6.99 4.45
CA GLY A 84 -23.60 -7.68 3.23
C GLY A 84 -22.67 -8.82 2.77
N LEU A 85 -21.70 -9.22 3.59
CA LEU A 85 -20.88 -10.41 3.34
C LEU A 85 -21.79 -11.65 3.46
N LYS A 86 -21.73 -12.54 2.47
CA LYS A 86 -22.60 -13.73 2.42
C LYS A 86 -21.92 -14.99 2.96
N LYS A 87 -20.67 -15.22 2.55
CA LYS A 87 -19.88 -16.41 2.91
C LYS A 87 -18.84 -16.09 3.97
N ASP A 88 -18.23 -14.92 3.86
CA ASP A 88 -17.24 -14.38 4.78
C ASP A 88 -17.89 -13.75 6.01
N THR A 89 -17.18 -13.76 7.13
CA THR A 89 -17.62 -13.12 8.38
C THR A 89 -17.05 -11.72 8.52
N ARG A 90 -15.92 -11.45 7.86
CA ARG A 90 -15.22 -10.16 7.88
C ARG A 90 -14.32 -10.01 6.66
N LEU A 91 -13.87 -8.79 6.42
CA LEU A 91 -12.76 -8.52 5.51
C LEU A 91 -11.43 -8.72 6.23
N VAL A 92 -10.43 -9.20 5.49
CA VAL A 92 -9.02 -9.30 5.91
C VAL A 92 -8.15 -8.26 5.20
N GLY A 93 -8.60 -7.73 4.06
CA GLY A 93 -7.91 -6.65 3.38
C GLY A 93 -8.79 -5.91 2.37
N ILE A 94 -8.26 -4.80 1.87
CA ILE A 94 -8.88 -3.90 0.90
C ILE A 94 -7.87 -3.49 -0.17
N ASP A 95 -8.33 -3.25 -1.38
CA ASP A 95 -7.46 -2.87 -2.50
C ASP A 95 -8.27 -2.11 -3.56
N PHE A 96 -7.68 -1.09 -4.17
CA PHE A 96 -8.27 -0.46 -5.36
C PHE A 96 -7.94 -1.29 -6.59
N ARG A 97 -8.85 -1.44 -7.54
CA ARG A 97 -8.56 -2.20 -8.77
C ARG A 97 -8.24 -1.27 -9.93
N VAL A 98 -7.05 -1.43 -10.52
CA VAL A 98 -6.60 -0.68 -11.72
C VAL A 98 -7.67 -0.62 -12.80
N GLN A 99 -8.37 -1.72 -13.07
CA GLN A 99 -9.28 -1.82 -14.22
C GLN A 99 -10.49 -0.89 -14.14
N ASN A 100 -10.88 -0.48 -12.93
CA ASN A 100 -12.11 0.27 -12.74
C ASN A 100 -12.09 1.27 -11.59
N THR A 101 -10.94 1.45 -10.94
CA THR A 101 -10.69 2.39 -9.84
C THR A 101 -11.60 2.22 -8.61
N LYS A 102 -12.28 1.07 -8.48
CA LYS A 102 -13.16 0.78 -7.34
C LYS A 102 -12.38 0.10 -6.22
N LEU A 103 -12.84 0.31 -5.00
CA LEU A 103 -12.38 -0.40 -3.82
C LEU A 103 -13.00 -1.80 -3.77
N TYR A 104 -12.15 -2.80 -3.58
CA TYR A 104 -12.48 -4.20 -3.37
C TYR A 104 -12.02 -4.63 -1.98
N GLY A 105 -12.63 -5.69 -1.47
CA GLY A 105 -12.30 -6.28 -0.19
C GLY A 105 -12.09 -7.77 -0.34
N VAL A 106 -11.14 -8.31 0.41
CA VAL A 106 -10.89 -9.74 0.53
C VAL A 106 -11.50 -10.22 1.84
N GLY A 107 -12.29 -11.29 1.78
CA GLY A 107 -12.93 -11.90 2.95
C GLY A 107 -12.03 -12.90 3.67
N ASP A 108 -12.37 -13.24 4.91
CA ASP A 108 -11.63 -14.18 5.77
C ASP A 108 -11.68 -15.64 5.32
N LYS A 109 -12.49 -15.99 4.32
CA LYS A 109 -12.50 -17.32 3.68
C LYS A 109 -11.93 -17.30 2.26
N GLY A 110 -11.45 -16.15 1.79
CA GLY A 110 -10.57 -16.02 0.63
C GLY A 110 -9.10 -16.16 1.03
N VAL A 111 -8.22 -16.38 0.05
CA VAL A 111 -6.76 -16.46 0.26
C VAL A 111 -6.28 -15.22 1.02
N THR A 112 -5.53 -15.45 2.10
CA THR A 112 -5.04 -14.44 3.04
C THR A 112 -4.00 -13.53 2.39
N GLY A 113 -4.38 -12.25 2.18
CA GLY A 113 -3.51 -11.08 2.05
C GLY A 113 -2.27 -11.18 1.16
N ALA A 114 -2.34 -10.62 -0.05
CA ALA A 114 -1.17 -10.18 -0.81
C ALA A 114 -1.44 -8.74 -1.26
N ALA A 115 -0.53 -7.82 -0.93
CA ALA A 115 -0.62 -6.42 -1.35
C ALA A 115 0.14 -6.24 -2.66
N TYR A 116 -0.53 -5.85 -3.74
CA TYR A 116 0.13 -5.56 -5.00
C TYR A 116 0.84 -4.21 -4.93
N THR A 117 1.96 -4.06 -5.63
CA THR A 117 2.53 -2.73 -5.87
C THR A 117 2.26 -2.30 -7.31
N ASN A 118 2.01 -1.00 -7.49
CA ASN A 118 1.64 -0.35 -8.73
C ASN A 118 0.24 -0.66 -9.27
N ASN A 119 -0.69 0.03 -8.65
CA ASN A 119 -2.03 0.23 -9.11
C ASN A 119 -2.03 1.34 -10.19
N ASP A 120 -1.38 1.08 -11.33
CA ASP A 120 -1.32 1.99 -12.49
C ASP A 120 -2.09 1.43 -13.70
N LEU A 121 -2.51 2.30 -14.62
CA LEU A 121 -3.33 1.94 -15.79
C LEU A 121 -2.52 1.44 -17.00
N ASN A 122 -1.20 1.23 -16.87
CA ASN A 122 -0.30 0.87 -17.96
C ASN A 122 0.17 -0.59 -17.87
N ALA A 123 -0.17 -1.38 -18.89
CA ALA A 123 0.20 -2.79 -19.00
C ALA A 123 1.69 -3.05 -19.31
N GLU A 124 2.48 -2.02 -19.61
CA GLU A 124 3.90 -2.12 -19.98
C GLU A 124 4.85 -2.01 -18.77
N THR A 125 4.36 -1.63 -17.60
CA THR A 125 5.15 -1.51 -16.37
C THR A 125 5.23 -2.88 -15.69
N SER A 126 6.39 -3.56 -15.78
CA SER A 126 6.63 -4.81 -15.05
C SER A 126 6.39 -4.62 -13.54
N THR A 127 5.45 -5.37 -12.95
CA THR A 127 5.08 -5.22 -11.54
C THR A 127 6.02 -6.03 -10.65
N SER A 128 6.69 -5.34 -9.74
CA SER A 128 7.42 -5.96 -8.63
C SER A 128 6.47 -6.12 -7.45
N LEU A 129 6.57 -7.21 -6.68
CA LEU A 129 5.75 -7.40 -5.48
C LEU A 129 6.60 -7.11 -4.24
N PHE A 130 6.21 -6.16 -3.41
CA PHE A 130 6.88 -5.91 -2.13
C PHE A 130 5.96 -6.27 -0.96
N ASP A 131 6.53 -6.98 0.00
CA ASP A 131 5.85 -7.49 1.18
C ASP A 131 6.42 -6.86 2.45
N ILE A 132 5.55 -6.67 3.44
CA ILE A 132 5.94 -6.46 4.83
C ILE A 132 6.09 -7.83 5.48
N ASP A 133 7.32 -8.29 5.63
CA ASP A 133 7.67 -9.52 6.37
C ASP A 133 7.70 -9.19 7.87
N THR A 134 6.54 -9.29 8.50
CA THR A 134 6.36 -9.02 9.94
C THR A 134 7.01 -10.08 10.83
N THR A 135 7.42 -11.23 10.29
CA THR A 135 8.14 -12.24 11.07
C THR A 135 9.60 -11.84 11.26
N ASN A 136 10.18 -11.17 10.27
CA ASN A 136 11.58 -10.74 10.28
C ASN A 136 11.76 -9.21 10.35
N ASP A 137 10.68 -8.46 10.61
CA ASP A 137 10.65 -6.99 10.68
C ASP A 137 11.34 -6.29 9.50
N ARG A 138 10.96 -6.66 8.27
CA ARG A 138 11.61 -6.14 7.05
C ARG A 138 10.66 -5.97 5.88
N VAL A 139 11.08 -5.16 4.90
CA VAL A 139 10.51 -5.18 3.55
C VAL A 139 11.23 -6.24 2.73
N SER A 140 10.47 -6.98 1.92
CA SER A 140 11.02 -7.96 0.99
C SER A 140 10.41 -7.78 -0.40
N LEU A 141 11.21 -8.02 -1.44
CA LEU A 141 10.76 -8.18 -2.82
C LEU A 141 10.44 -9.67 -3.05
N GLN A 142 9.22 -9.98 -3.47
CA GLN A 142 8.82 -11.32 -3.86
C GLN A 142 8.95 -11.50 -5.38
N SER A 143 9.75 -12.50 -5.78
CA SER A 143 9.95 -12.82 -7.19
C SER A 143 10.01 -14.34 -7.43
N PRO A 144 9.15 -14.91 -8.29
CA PRO A 144 8.01 -14.27 -8.97
C PRO A 144 6.85 -13.89 -8.03
N ALA A 145 6.03 -12.91 -8.39
CA ALA A 145 5.00 -12.32 -7.52
C ALA A 145 3.99 -13.32 -6.90
N ASN A 146 3.71 -14.48 -7.50
CA ASN A 146 2.69 -15.42 -6.98
C ASN A 146 3.27 -16.74 -6.43
N SER A 147 4.58 -16.97 -6.57
CA SER A 147 5.23 -18.25 -6.20
C SER A 147 6.72 -18.09 -5.85
N GLY A 148 7.10 -16.86 -5.53
CA GLY A 148 8.48 -16.43 -5.41
C GLY A 148 9.06 -16.59 -4.03
N THR A 149 10.37 -16.49 -3.95
CA THR A 149 11.08 -16.34 -2.69
C THR A 149 11.10 -14.88 -2.26
N LEU A 150 11.08 -14.63 -0.96
CA LEU A 150 11.25 -13.30 -0.40
C LEU A 150 12.73 -12.90 -0.41
N ALA A 151 13.06 -11.88 -1.18
CA ALA A 151 14.37 -11.25 -1.20
C ALA A 151 14.36 -9.98 -0.32
N PRO A 152 15.09 -9.92 0.79
CA PRO A 152 15.08 -8.76 1.69
C PRO A 152 15.58 -7.50 1.00
N THR A 153 14.89 -6.38 1.22
CA THR A 153 15.35 -5.06 0.76
C THR A 153 15.88 -4.21 1.91
N GLY A 154 15.33 -4.40 3.11
CA GLY A 154 15.91 -3.91 4.36
C GLY A 154 14.94 -3.92 5.54
N ASN A 155 15.41 -3.54 6.72
CA ASN A 155 14.65 -3.67 7.97
C ASN A 155 13.69 -2.50 8.20
N LEU A 156 12.53 -2.78 8.81
CA LEU A 156 11.50 -1.79 9.15
C LEU A 156 11.98 -0.76 10.18
N GLY A 157 12.90 -1.16 11.05
CA GLY A 157 13.33 -0.33 12.20
C GLY A 157 12.29 -0.27 13.33
N VAL A 158 11.20 -1.02 13.20
CA VAL A 158 10.17 -1.24 14.24
C VAL A 158 9.87 -2.72 14.34
N ASN A 159 9.44 -3.18 15.52
CA ASN A 159 8.93 -4.53 15.73
C ASN A 159 7.44 -4.56 15.39
N ALA A 160 7.12 -5.06 14.20
CA ALA A 160 5.78 -5.11 13.67
C ALA A 160 5.04 -6.36 14.19
N GLY A 161 3.82 -6.16 14.66
CA GLY A 161 2.93 -7.25 14.98
C GLY A 161 2.54 -8.07 13.74
N PRO A 162 1.92 -9.24 13.93
CA PRO A 162 1.67 -10.21 12.85
C PRO A 162 0.71 -9.72 11.76
N ASN A 163 -0.02 -8.63 12.01
CA ASN A 163 -0.95 -8.03 11.06
C ASN A 163 -0.40 -6.67 10.61
N ALA A 164 -0.29 -6.50 9.30
CA ALA A 164 0.12 -5.27 8.65
C ALA A 164 -0.79 -5.00 7.44
N GLY A 165 -1.12 -3.74 7.24
CA GLY A 165 -1.62 -3.22 5.98
C GLY A 165 -0.51 -2.56 5.20
N PHE A 166 -0.49 -2.71 3.89
CA PHE A 166 0.54 -2.12 3.04
C PHE A 166 -0.02 -1.83 1.66
N ASP A 167 0.23 -0.63 1.14
CA ASP A 167 -0.13 -0.27 -0.22
C ASP A 167 0.89 0.71 -0.81
N ILE A 168 1.02 0.68 -2.14
CA ILE A 168 1.93 1.53 -2.91
C ILE A 168 1.13 2.32 -3.94
N TYR A 169 1.15 3.64 -3.75
CA TYR A 169 0.60 4.61 -4.67
C TYR A 169 1.66 5.15 -5.61
N PHE A 170 1.38 5.12 -6.92
CA PHE A 170 2.22 5.79 -7.92
C PHE A 170 1.69 7.22 -8.15
N SER A 171 2.51 8.22 -7.79
CA SER A 171 2.20 9.61 -8.10
C SER A 171 2.49 9.89 -9.56
N HIS A 172 1.45 10.08 -10.38
CA HIS A 172 1.62 10.45 -11.78
C HIS A 172 2.25 11.84 -11.96
N ARG A 173 2.01 12.75 -11.01
CA ARG A 173 2.59 14.10 -11.00
C ARG A 173 4.09 14.07 -10.71
N ALA A 174 4.52 13.32 -9.69
CA ALA A 174 5.92 13.23 -9.29
C ALA A 174 6.71 12.12 -10.00
N ARG A 175 6.01 11.21 -10.69
CA ARG A 175 6.57 9.99 -11.32
C ARG A 175 7.32 9.11 -10.33
N THR A 176 6.83 9.04 -9.09
CA THR A 176 7.45 8.30 -7.98
C THR A 176 6.44 7.42 -7.25
N ASN A 177 6.94 6.32 -6.67
CA ASN A 177 6.19 5.48 -5.75
C ASN A 177 6.23 6.05 -4.33
N HIS A 178 5.07 5.98 -3.67
CA HIS A 178 4.88 6.32 -2.28
C HIS A 178 4.21 5.14 -1.62
N SER A 179 4.81 4.63 -0.54
CA SER A 179 4.39 3.37 0.06
C SER A 179 4.06 3.63 1.51
N PHE A 180 2.90 3.13 1.93
CA PHE A 180 2.40 3.36 3.27
C PHE A 180 1.99 2.06 3.92
N ALA A 181 2.20 1.99 5.23
CA ALA A 181 1.83 0.83 6.01
C ALA A 181 1.01 1.19 7.25
N ALA A 182 0.04 0.34 7.58
CA ALA A 182 -0.58 0.29 8.89
C ALA A 182 0.07 -0.86 9.68
N LEU A 183 0.94 -0.53 10.64
CA LEU A 183 1.67 -1.53 11.43
C LEU A 183 1.19 -1.48 12.88
N SER A 184 0.94 -2.65 13.47
CA SER A 184 0.73 -2.77 14.92
C SER A 184 2.08 -2.78 15.62
N VAL A 185 2.35 -1.80 16.48
CA VAL A 185 3.58 -1.74 17.28
C VAL A 185 3.20 -1.56 18.75
N ASN A 186 3.64 -2.48 19.60
CA ASN A 186 3.28 -2.56 21.02
C ASN A 186 1.76 -2.58 21.25
N GLY A 187 1.02 -3.31 20.41
CA GLY A 187 -0.42 -3.53 20.54
C GLY A 187 -1.32 -2.39 20.01
N ALA A 188 -0.75 -1.38 19.38
CA ALA A 188 -1.52 -0.30 18.74
C ALA A 188 -1.07 -0.06 17.30
N TYR A 189 -2.04 0.10 16.41
CA TYR A 189 -1.78 0.42 15.02
C TYR A 189 -1.37 1.88 14.84
N ARG A 190 -0.39 2.10 13.99
CA ARG A 190 0.10 3.40 13.55
C ARG A 190 0.29 3.39 12.04
N PHE A 191 0.29 4.57 11.44
CA PHE A 191 0.52 4.79 10.03
C PHE A 191 1.99 5.15 9.79
N TYR A 192 2.59 4.54 8.78
CA TYR A 192 4.00 4.69 8.43
C TYR A 192 4.15 5.02 6.95
N ASP A 193 5.10 5.90 6.64
CA ASP A 193 5.73 5.99 5.32
C ASP A 193 6.83 4.92 5.29
N VAL A 194 6.90 4.15 4.21
CA VAL A 194 7.84 3.03 4.08
C VAL A 194 8.70 3.21 2.85
N ASN A 195 10.02 3.22 3.04
CA ASN A 195 10.95 3.17 1.93
C ASN A 195 11.17 1.72 1.51
N ILE A 196 10.60 1.30 0.38
CA ILE A 196 10.66 -0.09 -0.10
C ILE A 196 12.05 -0.59 -0.49
N LEU A 197 12.99 0.30 -0.77
CA LEU A 197 14.35 -0.06 -1.17
C LEU A 197 15.28 -0.25 0.03
N THR A 198 15.02 0.43 1.14
CA THR A 198 15.83 0.36 2.38
C THR A 198 15.12 -0.36 3.52
N GLY A 199 13.82 -0.59 3.38
CA GLY A 199 12.93 -1.14 4.40
C GLY A 199 12.48 -0.14 5.47
N GLN A 200 13.09 1.05 5.57
CA GLN A 200 12.85 1.95 6.69
C GLN A 200 11.39 2.40 6.78
N ALA A 201 10.74 2.14 7.93
CA ALA A 201 9.41 2.63 8.25
C ALA A 201 9.49 3.87 9.15
N VAL A 202 9.01 5.01 8.66
CA VAL A 202 8.96 6.28 9.39
C VAL A 202 7.54 6.51 9.88
N GLY A 203 7.38 6.65 11.20
CA GLY A 203 6.06 6.86 11.80
C GLY A 203 5.48 8.21 11.41
N VAL A 204 4.32 8.19 10.75
CA VAL A 204 3.58 9.41 10.38
C VAL A 204 2.62 9.82 11.49
N GLY A 205 1.93 8.85 12.10
CA GLY A 205 1.05 9.13 13.22
C GLY A 205 0.28 7.93 13.74
N ALA A 206 -0.41 8.10 14.87
CA ALA A 206 -1.24 7.07 15.47
C ALA A 206 -2.70 7.18 15.04
N PHE A 207 -3.35 6.02 14.88
CA PHE A 207 -4.78 5.97 14.69
C PHE A 207 -5.52 6.17 16.03
N PRO A 208 -6.74 6.75 16.02
CA PRO A 208 -7.56 6.85 17.22
C PRO A 208 -7.85 5.47 17.83
N LYS A 209 -7.98 5.39 19.16
CA LYS A 209 -8.32 4.13 19.85
C LYS A 209 -9.63 3.50 19.34
N ALA A 210 -10.60 4.32 18.96
CA ALA A 210 -11.89 3.87 18.43
C ALA A 210 -11.81 3.36 16.98
N HIS A 211 -10.72 3.67 16.26
CA HIS A 211 -10.55 3.41 14.82
C HIS A 211 -9.15 2.88 14.53
N GLN A 212 -8.77 1.77 15.17
CA GLN A 212 -7.53 1.07 14.84
C GLN A 212 -7.62 0.48 13.43
N VAL A 213 -6.82 1.00 12.51
CA VAL A 213 -6.77 0.62 11.09
C VAL A 213 -5.79 -0.55 10.91
N THR A 214 -6.28 -1.67 10.38
CA THR A 214 -5.53 -2.90 10.13
C THR A 214 -5.01 -3.03 8.72
N ASP A 215 -5.71 -2.41 7.76
CA ASP A 215 -5.33 -2.42 6.36
C ASP A 215 -5.61 -1.06 5.69
N VAL A 216 -4.85 -0.73 4.66
CA VAL A 216 -4.92 0.56 3.97
C VAL A 216 -4.95 0.36 2.46
N ALA A 217 -5.68 1.23 1.77
CA ALA A 217 -5.70 1.29 0.31
C ALA A 217 -5.75 2.75 -0.15
N LEU A 218 -4.91 3.10 -1.11
CA LEU A 218 -4.80 4.43 -1.68
C LEU A 218 -5.59 4.50 -3.00
N PRO A 219 -6.57 5.42 -3.13
CA PRO A 219 -7.17 5.73 -4.42
C PRO A 219 -6.13 6.08 -5.49
N LEU A 220 -6.42 5.74 -6.75
CA LEU A 220 -5.43 5.82 -7.84
C LEU A 220 -5.36 7.19 -8.49
N ASN A 221 -6.50 7.86 -8.53
CA ASN A 221 -6.66 9.11 -9.23
C ASN A 221 -6.69 10.26 -8.23
N GLN A 222 -5.58 10.46 -7.54
CA GLN A 222 -5.35 11.58 -6.64
C GLN A 222 -4.50 12.61 -7.40
N SER A 223 -4.97 13.85 -7.47
CA SER A 223 -4.46 14.92 -8.36
C SER A 223 -3.28 15.67 -7.78
#